data_AF-A0A420D882-F1
#
_entry.id   AF-A0A420D882-F1
#
_cell.length_a   1.000
_cell.length_b   1.000
_cell.length_c   1.000
_cell.angle_alpha   90.00
_cell.angle_beta   90.00
_cell.angle_gamma   90.00
#
_symmetry.space_group_name_H-M   'P 1'
#
loop_
_entity.id
_entity.type
_entity.pdbx_description
1 polymer ?
#
loop_
_entity_poly.entity_id
_entity_poly.type
_entity_poly.pdbx_seq_one_letter_code
_entity_poly.pdbx_strand_id
1 'polypeptide(L)'
;MEITIKDLENDLKSLPTELLQQVSDYVAFLKMKYTGQVNEDWADYLSESQKESISKGLEDIDNGKVYSHEEAKERIRNYLSEKSK
;
A
#
# COMPACT_ATOMS: atom_id res chain seq x y z
N MET A 1 15.77 23.06 12.60
CA MET A 1 14.69 24.06 12.60
C MET A 1 13.40 23.32 12.87
N GLU A 2 12.65 23.75 13.87
CA GLU A 2 11.30 23.22 14.10
C GLU A 2 10.36 23.87 13.09
N ILE A 3 9.62 23.05 12.34
CA ILE A 3 8.60 23.52 11.40
C ILE A 3 7.34 23.85 12.21
N THR A 4 6.74 25.00 11.97
CA THR A 4 5.48 25.39 12.62
C THR A 4 4.26 24.99 11.78
N ILE A 5 3.07 24.96 12.39
CA ILE A 5 1.82 24.72 11.64
C ILE A 5 1.63 25.78 10.54
N LYS A 6 2.02 27.02 10.81
CA LYS A 6 1.88 28.12 9.85
C LYS A 6 2.78 27.93 8.62
N ASP A 7 3.95 27.33 8.80
CA ASP A 7 4.83 26.99 7.68
C ASP A 7 4.19 25.91 6.81
N LEU A 8 3.61 24.87 7.43
CA LEU A 8 2.88 23.82 6.71
C LEU A 8 1.65 24.36 5.95
N GLU A 9 0.88 25.29 6.54
CA GLU A 9 -0.26 25.91 5.86
C GLU A 9 0.16 26.68 4.60
N ASN A 10 1.30 27.37 4.65
CA ASN A 10 1.83 28.10 3.50
C ASN A 10 2.31 27.15 2.42
N ASP A 11 3.02 26.07 2.80
CA ASP A 11 3.49 25.06 1.88
C ASP A 11 2.31 24.37 1.18
N LEU A 12 1.26 23.99 1.92
CA LEU A 12 0.05 23.38 1.38
C LEU A 12 -0.66 24.28 0.36
N LYS A 13 -0.71 25.61 0.60
CA LYS A 13 -1.31 26.57 -0.34
C LYS A 13 -0.48 26.75 -1.62
N SER A 14 0.82 26.47 -1.56
CA SER A 14 1.72 26.56 -2.71
C SER A 14 1.68 25.31 -3.60
N LEU A 15 1.12 24.21 -3.12
CA LEU A 15 1.07 22.95 -3.85
C LEU A 15 0.00 22.96 -4.94
N PRO A 16 0.27 22.32 -6.10
CA PRO A 16 -0.74 22.01 -7.09
C PRO A 16 -1.89 21.20 -6.50
N THR A 17 -3.12 21.51 -6.89
CA THR A 17 -4.35 20.89 -6.36
C THR A 17 -4.35 19.37 -6.51
N GLU A 18 -3.78 18.85 -7.61
CA GLU A 18 -3.67 17.42 -7.88
C GLU A 18 -2.82 16.65 -6.85
N LEU A 19 -1.95 17.34 -6.10
CA LEU A 19 -1.11 16.74 -5.06
C LEU A 19 -1.76 16.78 -3.68
N LEU A 20 -2.82 17.59 -3.48
CA LEU A 20 -3.46 17.73 -2.17
C LEU A 20 -4.04 16.41 -1.65
N GLN A 21 -4.52 15.55 -2.57
CA GLN A 21 -5.00 14.22 -2.19
C GLN A 21 -3.88 13.35 -1.62
N GLN A 22 -2.70 13.33 -2.25
CA GLN A 22 -1.55 12.55 -1.76
C GLN A 22 -1.08 13.03 -0.39
N VAL A 23 -1.09 14.35 -0.16
CA VAL A 23 -0.74 14.92 1.14
C VAL A 23 -1.78 14.56 2.20
N SER A 24 -3.07 14.61 1.85
CA SER A 24 -4.16 14.16 2.71
C SER A 24 -3.99 12.68 3.11
N ASP A 25 -3.70 11.81 2.16
CA ASP A 25 -3.49 10.38 2.38
C ASP A 25 -2.29 10.13 3.32
N TYR A 26 -1.20 10.88 3.13
CA TYR A 26 -0.04 10.77 4.01
C TYR A 26 -0.32 11.27 5.43
N VAL A 27 -1.08 12.36 5.59
CA VAL A 27 -1.52 12.85 6.90
C VAL A 27 -2.41 11.80 7.59
N ALA A 28 -3.30 11.14 6.86
CA ALA A 28 -4.12 10.05 7.38
C ALA A 28 -3.25 8.86 7.85
N PHE A 29 -2.27 8.46 7.04
CA PHE A 29 -1.29 7.43 7.42
C PHE A 29 -0.51 7.80 8.69
N LEU A 30 -0.05 9.04 8.82
CA LEU A 30 0.69 9.48 10.02
C LEU A 30 -0.20 9.43 11.27
N LYS A 31 -1.47 9.82 11.16
CA LYS A 31 -2.44 9.70 12.25
C LYS A 31 -2.63 8.22 12.63
N MET A 32 -2.92 7.35 11.67
CA MET A 32 -3.04 5.91 11.90
C MET A 32 -1.81 5.34 12.62
N LYS A 33 -0.61 5.64 12.09
CA LYS A 33 0.65 5.06 12.57
C LYS A 33 1.06 5.52 13.96
N TYR A 34 0.83 6.79 14.30
CA TYR A 34 1.42 7.40 15.50
C TYR A 34 0.42 7.85 16.56
N THR A 35 -0.84 8.08 16.20
CA THR A 35 -1.85 8.49 17.19
C THR A 35 -2.76 7.33 17.59
N GLY A 36 -2.82 6.25 16.83
CA GLY A 36 -3.71 5.10 17.11
C GLY A 36 -5.20 5.50 17.24
N GLN A 37 -5.55 6.74 16.86
CA GLN A 37 -6.89 7.30 16.98
C GLN A 37 -7.79 6.96 15.80
N VAL A 38 -7.25 6.26 14.81
CA VAL A 38 -8.09 5.52 13.88
C VAL A 38 -8.39 4.21 14.59
N ASN A 39 -9.60 4.08 15.11
CA ASN A 39 -10.11 2.85 15.74
C ASN A 39 -10.39 1.74 14.69
N GLU A 40 -9.74 1.85 13.53
CA GLU A 40 -9.95 1.03 12.33
C GLU A 40 -8.58 0.46 11.96
N ASP A 41 -8.56 -0.84 11.70
CA ASP A 41 -7.37 -1.58 11.31
C ASP A 41 -6.94 -1.10 9.91
N TRP A 42 -5.66 -1.18 9.57
CA TRP A 42 -5.21 -0.89 8.21
C TRP A 42 -5.93 -1.79 7.18
N ALA A 43 -6.35 -2.99 7.63
CA ALA A 43 -7.12 -3.95 6.84
C ALA A 43 -8.50 -3.41 6.42
N ASP A 44 -9.07 -2.44 7.13
CA ASP A 44 -10.35 -1.82 6.81
C ASP A 44 -10.28 -0.98 5.52
N TYR A 45 -9.09 -0.53 5.13
CA TYR A 45 -8.85 0.20 3.88
C TYR A 45 -8.67 -0.69 2.64
N LEU A 46 -8.64 -2.02 2.81
CA LEU A 46 -8.51 -2.95 1.69
C LEU A 46 -9.84 -3.08 0.96
N SER A 47 -9.80 -3.10 -0.38
CA SER A 47 -10.94 -3.53 -1.18
C SER A 47 -11.26 -5.00 -0.92
N GLU A 48 -12.50 -5.42 -1.16
CA GLU A 48 -12.90 -6.82 -1.01
C GLU A 48 -12.04 -7.77 -1.86
N SER A 49 -11.66 -7.34 -3.07
CA SER A 49 -10.73 -8.10 -3.93
C SER A 49 -9.32 -8.24 -3.34
N GLN A 50 -8.84 -7.23 -2.62
CA GLN A 50 -7.55 -7.30 -1.95
C GLN A 50 -7.62 -8.24 -0.74
N LYS A 51 -8.70 -8.15 0.05
CA LYS A 51 -8.96 -9.08 1.16
C LYS A 51 -9.05 -10.53 0.67
N GLU A 52 -9.79 -10.78 -0.40
CA GLU A 52 -9.92 -12.10 -1.02
C GLU A 52 -8.56 -12.64 -1.50
N SER A 53 -7.75 -11.80 -2.14
CA SER A 53 -6.39 -12.17 -2.58
C SER A 53 -5.49 -12.56 -1.40
N ILE A 54 -5.58 -11.84 -0.28
CA ILE A 54 -4.84 -12.17 0.95
C ILE A 54 -5.32 -13.49 1.54
N SER A 55 -6.64 -13.68 1.68
CA SER A 55 -7.22 -14.93 2.19
C SER A 55 -6.79 -16.14 1.36
N LYS A 56 -6.79 -16.02 0.03
CA LYS A 56 -6.29 -17.05 -0.87
C LYS A 56 -4.80 -17.34 -0.66
N GLY A 57 -3.99 -16.30 -0.44
CA GLY A 57 -2.58 -16.46 -0.12
C GLY A 57 -2.34 -17.26 1.17
N LEU A 58 -3.16 -17.03 2.20
CA LEU A 58 -3.12 -17.80 3.44
C LEU A 58 -3.49 -19.28 3.22
N GLU A 59 -4.56 -19.54 2.47
CA GLU A 59 -4.94 -20.91 2.09
C GLU A 59 -3.86 -21.61 1.26
N ASP A 60 -3.20 -20.91 0.34
CA ASP A 60 -2.13 -21.47 -0.47
C ASP A 60 -0.91 -21.83 0.40
N ILE A 61 -0.60 -21.03 1.43
CA ILE A 61 0.45 -21.35 2.41
C ILE A 61 0.09 -22.61 3.20
N ASP A 62 -1.12 -22.68 3.75
CA ASP A 62 -1.58 -23.82 4.56
C ASP A 62 -1.61 -25.12 3.75
N ASN A 63 -1.97 -25.03 2.47
CA ASN A 63 -1.99 -26.18 1.55
C ASN A 63 -0.62 -26.49 0.93
N GLY A 64 0.45 -25.79 1.31
CA GLY A 64 1.79 -25.99 0.78
C GLY A 64 1.96 -25.62 -0.69
N LYS A 65 1.05 -24.83 -1.26
CA LYS A 65 1.13 -24.25 -2.62
C LYS A 65 2.08 -23.05 -2.66
N VAL A 66 3.26 -23.24 -2.10
CA VAL A 66 4.32 -22.24 -2.04
C VAL A 66 5.37 -22.55 -3.10
N TYR A 67 6.09 -21.52 -3.52
CA TYR A 67 7.20 -21.64 -4.48
C TYR A 67 8.49 -21.20 -3.82
N SER A 68 9.58 -21.87 -4.12
CA SER A 68 10.90 -21.34 -3.80
C SER A 68 11.17 -20.06 -4.61
N HIS A 69 12.12 -19.26 -4.13
CA HIS A 69 12.51 -18.02 -4.81
C HIS A 69 12.92 -18.23 -6.26
N GLU A 70 13.67 -19.30 -6.55
CA GLU A 70 14.12 -19.59 -7.90
C GLU A 70 12.98 -20.05 -8.82
N GLU A 71 12.05 -20.86 -8.32
CA GLU A 71 10.84 -21.25 -9.07
C GLU A 71 9.95 -20.05 -9.37
N ALA A 72 9.78 -19.13 -8.41
CA ALA A 72 9.01 -17.91 -8.60
C ALA A 72 9.62 -17.03 -9.69
N LYS A 73 10.94 -16.80 -9.66
CA LYS A 73 11.64 -16.04 -10.70
C LYS A 73 11.44 -16.66 -12.09
N GLU A 74 11.57 -17.98 -12.18
CA GLU A 74 11.47 -18.68 -13.47
C GLU A 74 10.07 -18.58 -14.06
N ARG A 75 9.03 -18.73 -13.23
CA ARG A 75 7.64 -18.53 -13.66
C ARG A 75 7.39 -17.12 -14.17
N ILE A 76 7.92 -16.11 -13.48
CA ILE A 76 7.79 -14.71 -13.89
C ILE A 76 8.50 -14.49 -15.24
N ARG A 77 9.71 -15.02 -15.43
CA ARG A 77 10.42 -14.93 -16.72
C ARG A 77 9.62 -15.57 -17.85
N ASN A 78 9.10 -16.78 -17.64
CA ASN A 78 8.32 -17.50 -18.64
C ASN A 78 7.07 -16.73 -19.04
N TYR A 79 6.31 -16.24 -18.06
CA TYR A 79 5.12 -15.41 -18.30
C TYR A 79 5.42 -14.15 -19.14
N LEU A 80 6.50 -13.45 -18.83
CA LEU A 80 6.91 -12.25 -19.59
C LEU A 80 7.34 -12.60 -21.02
N SER A 81 8.00 -13.74 -21.22
CA SER A 81 8.43 -14.21 -22.54
C SER A 81 7.24 -14.60 -23.42
N GLU A 82 6.21 -15.23 -22.85
CA GLU A 82 4.98 -15.63 -23.56
C GLU A 82 4.13 -14.42 -23.97
N LYS A 83 4.09 -13.37 -23.14
CA LYS A 83 3.40 -12.12 -23.46
C LYS A 83 4.13 -11.23 -24.46
N SER A 84 5.42 -11.48 -24.69
CA SER A 84 6.24 -10.72 -25.63
C SER A 84 6.28 -11.35 -27.04
N LYS A 85 5.59 -12.48 -27.24
CA LYS A 85 5.34 -13.11 -28.55
C LYS A 85 4.01 -12.65 -29.13
#